data_AF-A0A843SSF4-F1
#
_entry.id   AF-A0A843SSF4-F1
#
_cell.length_a   1.000
_cell.length_b   1.000
_cell.length_c   1.000
_cell.angle_alpha   90.00
_cell.angle_beta   90.00
_cell.angle_gamma   90.00
#
_symmetry.space_group_name_H-M   'P 1'
#
loop_
_entity.id
_entity.type
_entity.pdbx_description
1 polymer ?
#
loop_
_entity_poly.entity_id
_entity_poly.type
_entity_poly.pdbx_seq_one_letter_code
_entity_poly.pdbx_strand_id
1 'polypeptide(L)' 'MRFVDLFAGLGGFHLALNELGHECVFASEIDEELRDLYLKNFPTIKRRLHGDIRECPDNVPEHEILCAGFPSQRAR' A
#
# COMPACT_ATOMS: atom_id res chain seq x y z
N MET A 1 11.83 10.21 -1.20
CA MET A 1 11.80 8.99 -2.03
C MET A 1 10.34 8.60 -2.25
N ARG A 2 10.04 7.96 -3.37
CA ARG A 2 8.73 7.38 -3.68
C ARG A 2 8.69 5.91 -3.25
N PHE A 3 7.64 5.50 -2.57
CA PHE A 3 7.46 4.12 -2.14
C PHE A 3 6.12 3.53 -2.53
N VAL A 4 6.09 2.20 -2.62
CA VAL A 4 4.87 1.40 -2.80
C VAL A 4 4.61 0.54 -1.57
N ASP A 5 3.34 0.42 -1.18
CA ASP A 5 2.89 -0.31 0.01
C ASP A 5 1.99 -1.47 -0.38
N LEU A 6 2.57 -2.66 -0.52
CA LEU A 6 1.87 -3.89 -0.90
C LEU A 6 1.47 -4.69 0.34
N PHE A 7 0.29 -5.32 0.28
CA PHE A 7 -0.30 -5.99 1.45
C PHE A 7 -0.41 -5.01 2.62
N ALA A 8 -0.96 -3.84 2.30
CA ALA A 8 -0.79 -2.61 3.09
C ALA A 8 -1.46 -2.70 4.47
N GLY A 9 -2.47 -3.58 4.63
CA GLY A 9 -3.24 -3.73 5.84
C GLY A 9 -3.81 -2.39 6.31
N LEU A 10 -3.46 -1.99 7.54
CA LEU A 10 -3.84 -0.69 8.10
C LEU A 10 -2.89 0.47 7.74
N GLY A 11 -1.80 0.19 7.01
CA GLY A 11 -0.83 1.21 6.57
C GLY A 11 0.30 1.51 7.56
N GLY A 12 0.83 0.47 8.22
CA GLY A 12 1.99 0.62 9.10
C GLY A 12 3.24 1.14 8.37
N PHE A 13 3.54 0.59 7.19
CA PHE A 13 4.64 1.10 6.36
C PHE A 13 4.37 2.50 5.84
N HIS A 14 3.13 2.78 5.41
CA HIS A 14 2.74 4.13 5.00
C HIS A 14 3.04 5.15 6.10
N LEU A 15 2.58 4.90 7.32
CA LEU A 15 2.80 5.81 8.45
C LEU A 15 4.29 6.05 8.68
N ALA A 16 5.06 4.98 8.81
CA ALA A 16 6.49 5.06 9.11
C ALA A 16 7.27 5.82 8.02
N LEU A 17 7.02 5.53 6.74
CA LEU A 17 7.73 6.19 5.64
C LEU A 17 7.26 7.64 5.42
N ASN A 18 5.98 7.93 5.67
CA ASN A 18 5.45 9.28 5.60
C ASN A 18 6.05 10.16 6.72
N GLU A 19 6.22 9.64 7.94
CA GLU A 19 6.92 10.33 9.03
C GLU A 19 8.39 10.65 8.71
N LEU A 20 9.03 9.84 7.86
CA LEU A 20 10.39 10.07 7.34
C LEU A 20 10.42 11.00 6.11
N GLY A 21 9.27 11.55 5.70
CA GLY A 21 9.16 12.48 4.57
C GLY A 21 9.20 11.79 3.20
N HIS A 22 8.81 10.52 3.11
CA HIS A 22 8.68 9.80 1.84
C HIS A 22 7.23 9.83 1.33
N GLU A 23 7.05 9.72 0.01
CA GLU A 23 5.73 9.79 -0.63
C GLU A 23 5.24 8.39 -1.02
N CYS A 24 4.05 8.02 -0.55
CA CYS A 24 3.35 6.84 -1.04
C CYS A 24 2.78 7.11 -2.44
N VAL A 25 3.25 6.36 -3.43
CA VAL A 25 2.81 6.51 -4.84
C VAL A 25 1.91 5.38 -5.31
N PHE A 26 1.81 4.31 -4.53
CA PHE A 26 0.91 3.18 -4.79
C PHE A 26 0.70 2.36 -3.52
N ALA A 27 -0.52 1.90 -3.27
CA ALA A 27 -0.82 0.96 -2.21
C ALA A 27 -1.77 -0.13 -2.71
N SER A 28 -1.63 -1.35 -2.19
CA SER A 28 -2.52 -2.48 -2.50
C SER A 28 -2.88 -3.23 -1.23
N GLU A 29 -4.18 -3.43 -1.04
CA GLU A 29 -4.74 -4.27 0.02
C GLU A 29 -5.96 -4.99 -0.54
N ILE A 30 -6.01 -6.32 -0.39
CA ILE A 30 -7.06 -7.16 -0.98
C ILE A 30 -8.37 -7.08 -0.19
N ASP A 31 -8.28 -6.88 1.13
CA ASP A 31 -9.44 -6.76 2.02
C ASP A 31 -10.08 -5.37 1.92
N GLU A 32 -11.38 -5.33 1.66
CA GLU A 32 -12.13 -4.08 1.49
C GLU A 32 -12.28 -3.28 2.79
N GLU A 33 -12.50 -3.96 3.92
CA GLU A 33 -12.64 -3.30 5.22
C GLU A 33 -11.32 -2.65 5.63
N LEU A 34 -10.20 -3.32 5.39
CA LEU A 34 -8.87 -2.76 5.63
C LEU A 34 -8.58 -1.57 4.71
N ARG A 35 -8.95 -1.62 3.42
CA ARG A 35 -8.84 -0.46 2.52
C ARG A 35 -9.63 0.74 3.04
N ASP A 36 -10.86 0.53 3.48
CA ASP A 36 -11.69 1.61 4.03
C ASP A 36 -11.07 2.23 5.28
N LEU A 37 -10.50 1.40 6.16
CA LEU A 37 -9.76 1.88 7.34
C LEU A 37 -8.47 2.60 6.95
N TYR A 38 -7.74 2.11 5.95
CA TYR A 38 -6.55 2.75 5.41
C TYR A 38 -6.87 4.16 4.90
N LEU A 39 -7.96 4.32 4.14
CA LEU A 39 -8.39 5.61 3.58
C LEU A 39 -8.85 6.62 4.62
N LYS A 40 -9.34 6.17 5.78
CA LYS A 40 -9.64 7.08 6.90
C LYS A 40 -8.38 7.76 7.43
N ASN A 41 -7.24 7.05 7.42
CA ASN A 41 -5.95 7.58 7.88
C ASN A 41 -5.18 8.30 6.76
N PHE A 42 -5.31 7.85 5.51
CA PHE A 42 -4.56 8.35 4.36
C PHE A 42 -5.48 8.72 3.18
N PRO A 43 -6.39 9.69 3.33
CA PRO A 43 -7.39 9.99 2.29
C PRO A 43 -6.79 10.47 0.97
N THR A 44 -5.57 11.01 1.00
CA THR A 44 -4.84 11.51 -0.18
C THR A 44 -4.45 10.40 -1.16
N ILE A 45 -4.31 9.15 -0.68
CA ILE A 45 -3.91 8.01 -1.51
C ILE A 45 -5.09 7.36 -2.24
N LYS A 46 -6.33 7.84 -2.07
CA LYS A 46 -7.54 7.18 -2.60
C LYS A 46 -7.47 6.78 -4.08
N ARG A 47 -6.83 7.59 -4.91
CA ARG A 47 -6.68 7.30 -6.36
C ARG A 47 -5.56 6.31 -6.70
N ARG A 48 -4.73 5.97 -5.72
CA ARG A 48 -3.53 5.12 -5.80
C ARG A 48 -3.63 3.89 -4.88
N LEU A 49 -4.77 3.71 -4.18
CA LEU A 49 -5.06 2.53 -3.38
C LEU A 49 -5.86 1.54 -4.22
N HIS A 50 -5.33 0.35 -4.40
CA HIS A 50 -5.88 -0.70 -5.23
C HIS A 50 -6.23 -1.94 -4.39
N GLY A 51 -7.09 -2.79 -4.97
CA GLY A 51 -7.42 -4.11 -4.43
C GLY A 51 -6.30 -5.11 -4.67
N ASP A 52 -6.63 -6.25 -5.27
CA ASP A 52 -5.68 -7.30 -5.63
C ASP A 52 -4.62 -6.78 -6.63
N ILE A 53 -3.35 -6.79 -6.21
CA ILE A 53 -2.22 -6.38 -7.04
C ILE A 53 -2.08 -7.21 -8.33
N ARG A 54 -2.56 -8.45 -8.35
CA ARG A 54 -2.52 -9.33 -9.53
C ARG A 54 -3.37 -8.79 -10.69
N GLU A 55 -4.37 -7.96 -10.39
CA GLU A 55 -5.25 -7.35 -11.38
C GLU A 55 -4.70 -6.04 -11.96
N CYS A 56 -3.70 -5.44 -11.31
CA CYS A 56 -3.17 -4.14 -11.69
C CYS A 56 -1.63 -4.00 -11.59
N PRO A 57 -0.83 -5.01 -12.00
CA PRO A 57 0.63 -4.93 -11.90
C PRO A 57 1.21 -3.77 -12.72
N ASP A 58 0.60 -3.46 -13.86
CA ASP A 58 1.04 -2.38 -14.76
C ASP A 58 0.72 -0.97 -14.21
N ASN A 59 -0.13 -0.88 -13.17
CA ASN A 59 -0.46 0.40 -12.53
C ASN A 59 0.59 0.82 -11.50
N VAL A 60 1.53 -0.05 -11.14
CA VAL A 60 2.58 0.25 -10.16
C VAL A 60 3.57 1.24 -10.79
N PRO A 61 3.64 2.49 -10.29
CA PRO A 61 4.55 3.49 -10.83
C PRO A 61 5.99 3.15 -10.45
N GLU A 62 6.93 3.79 -11.14
CA GLU A 62 8.33 3.78 -10.75
C GLU A 62 8.49 4.27 -9.29
N HIS A 63 9.30 3.54 -8.53
CA HIS A 63 9.49 3.75 -7.10
C HIS A 63 10.91 3.36 -6.68
N GLU A 64 11.33 3.87 -5.53
CA GLU A 64 12.66 3.62 -4.96
C GLU A 64 12.60 2.58 -3.84
N ILE A 65 11.43 2.44 -3.19
CA ILE A 65 11.21 1.55 -2.06
C ILE A 65 9.94 0.73 -2.30
N LEU A 66 10.06 -0.58 -2.14
CA LEU A 66 8.94 -1.51 -2.12
C LEU A 66 8.78 -2.06 -0.71
N CYS A 67 7.64 -1.77 -0.09
CA CYS A 67 7.22 -2.35 1.18
C CYS A 67 6.19 -3.45 0.90
N ALA A 68 6.38 -4.61 1.53
CA ALA A 68 5.47 -5.74 1.38
C ALA A 68 5.31 -6.47 2.71
N GLY A 69 4.15 -6.32 3.35
CA GLY A 69 3.77 -7.03 4.57
C GLY A 69 3.17 -8.41 4.27
N PHE A 70 3.88 -9.28 3.55
CA PHE A 70 3.30 -10.55 3.11
C PHE A 70 2.94 -11.46 4.31
N PRO A 71 1.82 -12.20 4.25
CA PRO A 71 1.43 -13.13 5.31
C PRO A 71 2.54 -14.16 5.60
N SER A 72 2.95 -14.28 6.86
CA SER A 72 3.94 -15.27 7.30
C SER A 72 3.36 -16.69 7.39
N GLN A 73 2.04 -16.81 7.36
CA GLN A 73 1.31 -18.07 7.30
C GLN A 73 1.20 -18.45 5.82
N ARG A 74 1.92 -19.50 5.40
CA ARG A 74 2.05 -19.99 4.01
C ARG A 74 0.90 -19.54 3.10
N ALA A 75 1.21 -18.67 2.14
CA ALA A 75 0.39 -18.45 0.96
C ALA A 75 0.12 -19.82 0.32
N ARG A 76 -1.14 -20.25 0.32
CA ARG A 76 -1.59 -21.39 -0.49
C ARG A 76 -2.01 -20.87 -1.86
#